data_AF-A0AA96MFC2-F1
#
_entry.id   AF-A0AA96MFC2-F1
#
_cell.length_a   1.000
_cell.length_b   1.000
_cell.length_c   1.000
_cell.angle_alpha   90.00
_cell.angle_beta   90.00
_cell.angle_gamma   90.00
#
_symmetry.space_group_name_H-M   'P 1'
#
loop_
_entity.id
_entity.type
_entity.pdbx_description
1 polymer ?
#
loop_
_entity_poly.entity_id
_entity_poly.type
_entity_poly.pdbx_seq_one_letter_code
_entity_poly.pdbx_strand_id
1 'polypeptide(L)'
;MRDNLPTRLATFDQEEDSVLKFKLLVPKSKYLVRTESGGDYGVDLILELKKNQSMTNFRIHMQLKSNSTGKVSNGGTFGFSVPVTTLNYLMNQPRSIFVVYVEKSNCFLWEWVAEINKACVDKGIELSSTSQREVKHEFQRELTYKSFDEIFDMVITHGDFTREISLRLMNGFEVVPGIGGQVVDAIDSFREEYDQAQELEKDFEFAKALEKYDALSKFLRTEGIYVKCAILSENVNDYKRAISYCDKILNNNTRHFEATVIKGTSLGQLRKYRESITVLEKALSLEENFIVLNNLGYSWWMNNDPEKATKYYLRILQIEQSETVQTHINLALCYDQMFNFSEAFRHINIALKNDPSSSKALAIVGKFHRFFGRHDIAEKYFRRSLDINPHNYVAISGLALILVERREDFEAAHYFGMWMKDYGHTLFKDKRKKKQNVIIVDMTWRSFKPILLKQLSKRRFMVSFEDGEEHHLEVQKKDWVGIGAILEKDEDVETPIVPYLFKVYEQEQDAVQTIKQILQQVSLARYVFIPDTYVDANSSIQVIIKELEKSVFFTIVFNDFRITGSTNASDKAGFKQFVKSFSTSKEIQIHIRDENERKNLIIWGVKNVTIS
;
A
#
# COMPACT_ATOMS: atom_id res chain seq x y z
N MET A 1 28.03 53.12 -58.08
CA MET A 1 26.99 53.21 -57.04
C MET A 1 26.34 51.84 -56.80
N ARG A 2 27.09 50.85 -56.27
CA ARG A 2 26.57 49.53 -55.89
C ARG A 2 27.40 48.92 -54.74
N ASP A 3 27.63 49.69 -53.68
CA ASP A 3 28.37 49.24 -52.48
C ASP A 3 27.79 49.91 -51.23
N ASN A 4 26.52 49.65 -50.93
CA ASN A 4 25.85 50.04 -49.67
C ASN A 4 24.46 49.37 -49.55
N LEU A 5 24.42 48.04 -49.66
CA LEU A 5 23.32 47.24 -49.09
C LEU A 5 23.81 46.67 -47.75
N PRO A 6 23.05 46.81 -46.66
CA PRO A 6 23.49 46.33 -45.35
C PRO A 6 23.64 44.81 -45.37
N THR A 7 24.83 44.30 -45.07
CA THR A 7 25.06 42.88 -44.79
C THR A 7 24.23 42.46 -43.58
N ARG A 8 23.37 41.45 -43.77
CA ARG A 8 22.59 40.83 -42.69
C ARG A 8 23.58 40.29 -41.64
N LEU A 9 23.41 40.70 -40.38
CA LEU A 9 24.25 40.19 -39.29
C LEU A 9 23.90 38.72 -39.02
N ALA A 10 24.91 37.87 -38.80
CA ALA A 10 24.72 36.43 -38.57
C ALA A 10 23.79 36.11 -37.37
N THR A 11 23.61 37.05 -36.44
CA THR A 11 22.65 36.98 -35.34
C THR A 11 21.20 36.94 -35.82
N PHE A 12 20.85 37.65 -36.90
CA PHE A 12 19.49 37.61 -37.46
C PHE A 12 19.16 36.26 -38.11
N ASP A 13 20.12 35.66 -38.82
CA ASP A 13 19.95 34.33 -39.40
C ASP A 13 19.82 33.25 -38.30
N GLN A 14 20.54 33.42 -37.18
CA GLN A 14 20.43 32.55 -35.99
C GLN A 14 19.09 32.69 -35.26
N GLU A 15 18.57 33.90 -35.08
CA GLU A 15 17.23 34.09 -34.49
C GLU A 15 16.14 33.52 -35.42
N GLU A 16 16.21 33.78 -36.73
CA GLU A 16 15.23 33.28 -37.71
C GLU A 16 15.20 31.74 -37.82
N ASP A 17 16.36 31.08 -37.83
CA ASP A 17 16.46 29.60 -37.80
C ASP A 17 15.92 29.02 -36.49
N SER A 18 16.23 29.64 -35.34
CA SER A 18 15.72 29.18 -34.04
C SER A 18 14.18 29.28 -33.97
N VAL A 19 13.59 30.35 -34.52
CA VAL A 19 12.14 30.53 -34.63
C VAL A 19 11.51 29.51 -35.58
N LEU A 20 12.19 29.17 -36.69
CA LEU A 20 11.72 28.16 -37.63
C LEU A 20 11.71 26.76 -36.98
N LYS A 21 12.81 26.36 -36.34
CA LYS A 21 12.93 25.10 -35.59
C LYS A 21 11.90 24.99 -34.48
N PHE A 22 11.68 26.08 -33.73
CA PHE A 22 10.66 26.13 -32.70
C PHE A 22 9.24 25.93 -33.29
N LYS A 23 8.90 26.61 -34.39
CA LYS A 23 7.61 26.45 -35.09
C LYS A 23 7.37 25.04 -35.63
N LEU A 24 8.42 24.26 -35.89
CA LEU A 24 8.31 22.85 -36.28
C LEU A 24 8.06 21.92 -35.07
N LEU A 25 8.61 22.26 -33.91
CA LEU A 25 8.45 21.50 -32.67
C LEU A 25 7.05 21.66 -32.05
N VAL A 26 6.44 22.85 -32.16
CA VAL A 26 5.14 23.17 -31.53
C VAL A 26 4.00 22.27 -32.02
N PRO A 27 3.24 21.58 -31.13
CA PRO A 27 2.10 20.75 -31.50
C PRO A 27 0.94 21.58 -32.09
N LYS A 28 0.78 21.59 -33.41
CA LYS A 28 -0.24 22.36 -34.14
C LYS A 28 -1.69 22.02 -33.78
N SER A 29 -1.92 20.84 -33.17
CA SER A 29 -3.20 20.39 -32.62
C SER A 29 -3.61 21.16 -31.34
N LYS A 30 -2.64 21.45 -30.47
CA LYS A 30 -2.83 22.17 -29.19
C LYS A 30 -2.53 23.66 -29.26
N TYR A 31 -1.79 24.13 -30.27
CA TYR A 31 -1.32 25.52 -30.34
C TYR A 31 -1.44 26.18 -31.72
N LEU A 32 -1.59 27.50 -31.71
CA LEU A 32 -1.29 28.41 -32.82
C LEU A 32 -0.10 29.28 -32.41
N VAL A 33 0.98 29.23 -33.19
CA VAL A 33 2.11 30.16 -33.01
C VAL A 33 1.79 31.47 -33.71
N ARG A 34 1.84 32.57 -32.98
CA ARG A 34 1.75 33.95 -33.50
C ARG A 34 3.07 34.68 -33.26
N THR A 35 3.38 35.63 -34.12
CA THR A 35 4.43 36.64 -33.92
C THR A 35 3.76 37.93 -33.46
N GLU A 36 4.36 38.65 -32.51
CA GLU A 36 3.86 39.97 -32.12
C GLU A 36 4.14 41.02 -33.20
N SER A 37 3.19 41.91 -33.45
CA SER A 37 3.28 42.96 -34.46
C SER A 37 3.23 44.34 -33.80
N GLY A 38 4.37 44.81 -33.28
CA GLY A 38 4.44 46.08 -32.55
C GLY A 38 5.84 46.63 -32.23
N GLY A 39 6.91 45.83 -32.40
CA GLY A 39 8.27 46.13 -31.94
C GLY A 39 8.71 45.15 -30.85
N ASP A 40 10.02 44.91 -30.72
CA ASP A 40 10.55 43.99 -29.69
C ASP A 40 10.55 44.68 -28.32
N TYR A 41 9.58 44.31 -27.49
CA TYR A 41 9.49 44.72 -26.08
C TYR A 41 9.76 43.57 -25.10
N GLY A 42 10.24 42.41 -25.57
CA GLY A 42 10.53 41.24 -24.73
C GLY A 42 9.65 40.01 -25.00
N VAL A 43 8.95 39.95 -26.13
CA VAL A 43 8.19 38.78 -26.60
C VAL A 43 8.47 38.58 -28.09
N ASP A 44 9.05 37.42 -28.44
CA ASP A 44 9.28 37.05 -29.84
C ASP A 44 8.07 36.31 -30.43
N LEU A 45 7.41 35.50 -29.59
CA LEU A 45 6.36 34.57 -30.00
C LEU A 45 5.25 34.46 -28.95
N ILE A 46 4.03 34.26 -29.43
CA ILE A 46 2.84 34.01 -28.60
C ILE A 46 2.27 32.65 -28.99
N LEU A 47 2.14 31.74 -28.03
CA LEU A 47 1.44 30.47 -28.21
C LEU A 47 -0.01 30.64 -27.76
N GLU A 48 -0.96 30.62 -28.70
CA GLU A 48 -2.39 30.64 -28.38
C GLU A 48 -2.95 29.21 -28.38
N LEU A 49 -3.63 28.82 -27.29
CA LEU A 49 -4.08 27.46 -27.08
C LEU A 49 -5.32 27.10 -27.93
N LYS A 50 -5.42 25.82 -28.30
CA LYS A 50 -6.53 25.20 -29.03
C LYS A 50 -7.13 24.05 -28.23
N LYS A 51 -8.46 24.00 -28.13
CA LYS A 51 -9.22 22.91 -27.51
C LYS A 51 -10.33 22.51 -28.47
N ASN A 52 -10.37 21.23 -28.87
CA ASN A 52 -11.34 20.70 -29.85
C ASN A 52 -11.40 21.51 -31.16
N GLN A 53 -10.23 21.81 -31.74
CA GLN A 53 -10.02 22.68 -32.93
C GLN A 53 -10.46 24.15 -32.79
N SER A 54 -11.10 24.55 -31.69
CA SER A 54 -11.43 25.95 -31.39
C SER A 54 -10.28 26.67 -30.67
N MET A 55 -10.05 27.94 -31.01
CA MET A 55 -9.13 28.80 -30.26
C MET A 55 -9.73 29.12 -28.88
N THR A 56 -8.91 29.05 -27.83
CA THR A 56 -9.38 29.27 -26.44
C THR A 56 -9.22 30.71 -25.96
N ASN A 57 -8.51 31.54 -26.74
CA ASN A 57 -8.00 32.87 -26.39
C ASN A 57 -7.01 32.92 -25.21
N PHE A 58 -6.65 31.77 -24.60
CA PHE A 58 -5.54 31.71 -23.65
C PHE A 58 -4.21 31.73 -24.41
N ARG A 59 -3.30 32.58 -23.95
CA ARG A 59 -2.04 32.91 -24.64
C ARG A 59 -0.87 32.82 -23.67
N ILE A 60 0.21 32.21 -24.14
CA ILE A 60 1.50 32.19 -23.48
C ILE A 60 2.40 33.15 -24.24
N HIS A 61 2.87 34.17 -23.55
CA HIS A 61 3.88 35.09 -24.08
C HIS A 61 5.27 34.50 -23.84
N MET A 62 6.13 34.53 -24.86
CA MET A 62 7.44 33.88 -24.84
C MET A 62 8.52 34.75 -25.46
N GLN A 63 9.65 34.86 -24.77
CA GLN A 63 10.93 35.20 -25.39
C GLN A 63 11.67 33.90 -25.75
N LEU A 64 12.19 33.84 -26.98
CA LEU A 64 13.06 32.80 -27.51
C LEU A 64 14.41 33.43 -27.87
N LYS A 65 15.47 33.06 -27.15
CA LYS A 65 16.85 33.42 -27.52
C LYS A 65 17.65 32.22 -27.98
N SER A 66 18.64 32.44 -28.84
CA SER A 66 19.52 31.41 -29.37
C SER A 66 20.93 31.52 -28.79
N ASN A 67 21.63 30.39 -28.68
CA ASN A 67 23.01 30.34 -28.26
C ASN A 67 23.81 29.32 -29.10
N SER A 68 24.75 29.86 -29.89
CA SER A 68 25.59 29.11 -30.83
C SER A 68 26.92 28.60 -30.24
N THR A 69 27.35 29.18 -29.12
CA THR A 69 28.69 28.92 -28.54
C THR A 69 28.67 27.90 -27.41
N GLY A 70 27.58 27.85 -26.64
CA GLY A 70 27.37 26.96 -25.51
C GLY A 70 26.92 25.55 -25.90
N LYS A 71 27.08 24.61 -24.98
CA LYS A 71 26.57 23.23 -25.07
C LYS A 71 25.97 22.86 -23.71
N VAL A 72 24.88 22.11 -23.71
CA VAL A 72 24.28 21.54 -22.49
C VAL A 72 25.29 20.63 -21.78
N SER A 73 25.35 20.72 -20.45
CA SER A 73 26.26 19.92 -19.62
C SER A 73 25.85 18.44 -19.61
N ASN A 74 26.76 17.54 -19.20
CA ASN A 74 26.43 16.12 -19.02
C ASN A 74 25.35 15.87 -17.95
N GLY A 75 25.01 16.87 -17.12
CA GLY A 75 23.90 16.84 -16.17
C GLY A 75 22.58 17.41 -16.69
N GLY A 76 22.48 17.72 -18.00
CA GLY A 76 21.26 18.29 -18.60
C GLY A 76 21.06 19.79 -18.36
N THR A 77 22.04 20.49 -17.78
CA THR A 77 21.91 21.89 -17.39
C THR A 77 22.61 22.87 -18.34
N PHE A 78 22.08 24.09 -18.45
CA PHE A 78 22.66 25.18 -19.23
C PHE A 78 22.47 26.54 -18.57
N GLY A 79 23.57 27.23 -18.26
CA GLY A 79 23.54 28.58 -17.70
C GLY A 79 23.41 29.65 -18.80
N PHE A 80 22.41 30.52 -18.69
CA PHE A 80 22.18 31.64 -19.63
C PHE A 80 21.89 32.94 -18.87
N SER A 81 22.32 34.08 -19.42
CA SER A 81 22.02 35.40 -18.87
C SER A 81 20.71 35.92 -19.45
N VAL A 82 19.73 36.16 -18.58
CA VAL A 82 18.38 36.60 -18.97
C VAL A 82 18.23 38.10 -18.71
N PRO A 83 17.84 38.93 -19.70
CA PRO A 83 17.62 40.36 -19.48
C PRO A 83 16.52 40.64 -18.46
N VAL A 84 16.80 41.51 -17.49
CA VAL A 84 15.84 41.91 -16.44
C VAL A 84 14.65 42.66 -17.06
N THR A 85 14.87 43.43 -18.12
CA THR A 85 13.81 44.10 -18.88
C THR A 85 12.82 43.10 -19.50
N THR A 86 13.31 42.01 -20.10
CA THR A 86 12.48 40.92 -20.63
C THR A 86 11.69 40.24 -19.50
N LEU A 87 12.34 39.93 -18.38
CA LEU A 87 11.64 39.29 -17.25
C LEU A 87 10.53 40.19 -16.71
N ASN A 88 10.80 41.48 -16.50
CA ASN A 88 9.78 42.44 -16.06
C ASN A 88 8.63 42.57 -17.06
N TYR A 89 8.89 42.55 -18.36
CA TYR A 89 7.84 42.56 -19.37
C TYR A 89 6.99 41.27 -19.34
N LEU A 90 7.65 40.11 -19.34
CA LEU A 90 6.99 38.81 -19.32
C LEU A 90 6.25 38.53 -18.01
N MET A 91 6.70 39.06 -16.86
CA MET A 91 6.01 38.93 -15.56
C MET A 91 4.65 39.65 -15.53
N ASN A 92 4.45 40.68 -16.35
CA ASN A 92 3.14 41.33 -16.51
C ASN A 92 2.15 40.46 -17.33
N GLN A 93 2.61 39.37 -17.94
CA GLN A 93 1.80 38.46 -18.73
C GLN A 93 1.49 37.18 -17.95
N PRO A 94 0.22 36.73 -17.89
CA PRO A 94 -0.14 35.53 -17.14
C PRO A 94 0.54 34.28 -17.75
N ARG A 95 1.30 33.55 -16.93
CA ARG A 95 1.96 32.27 -17.25
C ARG A 95 2.84 32.34 -18.52
N SER A 96 3.75 33.30 -18.56
CA SER A 96 4.80 33.42 -19.59
C SER A 96 5.96 32.45 -19.38
N ILE A 97 6.68 32.13 -20.47
CA ILE A 97 7.86 31.24 -20.48
C ILE A 97 9.06 31.93 -21.15
N PHE A 98 10.27 31.54 -20.74
CA PHE A 98 11.51 31.91 -21.40
C PHE A 98 12.14 30.66 -22.03
N VAL A 99 12.58 30.75 -23.29
CA VAL A 99 13.14 29.62 -24.04
C VAL A 99 14.52 29.97 -24.60
N VAL A 100 15.44 29.02 -24.49
CA VAL A 100 16.80 29.11 -25.03
C VAL A 100 17.04 27.94 -26.00
N TYR A 101 17.33 28.25 -27.26
CA TYR A 101 17.81 27.27 -28.24
C TYR A 101 19.33 27.11 -28.13
N VAL A 102 19.81 25.91 -27.81
CA VAL A 102 21.24 25.61 -27.63
C VAL A 102 21.75 24.85 -28.85
N GLU A 103 22.37 25.55 -29.79
CA GLU A 103 22.65 25.06 -31.14
C GLU A 103 23.56 23.82 -31.16
N LYS A 104 24.63 23.80 -30.36
CA LYS A 104 25.58 22.65 -30.28
C LYS A 104 24.97 21.39 -29.68
N SER A 105 23.82 21.52 -29.02
CA SER A 105 23.03 20.39 -28.50
C SER A 105 21.77 20.14 -29.33
N ASN A 106 21.44 21.04 -30.29
CA ASN A 106 20.23 21.06 -31.10
C ASN A 106 18.93 20.84 -30.30
N CYS A 107 18.85 21.43 -29.11
CA CYS A 107 17.73 21.30 -28.19
C CYS A 107 17.21 22.68 -27.75
N PHE A 108 15.94 22.72 -27.36
CA PHE A 108 15.33 23.88 -26.72
C PHE A 108 15.25 23.61 -25.22
N LEU A 109 15.71 24.54 -24.40
CA LEU A 109 15.50 24.53 -22.97
C LEU A 109 14.52 25.64 -22.59
N TRP A 110 13.72 25.43 -21.54
CA TRP A 110 12.69 26.39 -21.14
C TRP A 110 12.51 26.46 -19.63
N GLU A 111 11.95 27.56 -19.15
CA GLU A 111 11.46 27.69 -17.78
C GLU A 111 10.31 28.71 -17.72
N TRP A 112 9.44 28.59 -16.70
CA TRP A 112 8.45 29.61 -16.37
C TRP A 112 9.13 30.87 -15.85
N VAL A 113 8.72 32.03 -16.33
CA VAL A 113 9.30 33.32 -15.91
C VAL A 113 9.13 33.54 -14.40
N ALA A 114 8.03 33.04 -13.82
CA ALA A 114 7.80 33.04 -12.38
C ALA A 114 8.85 32.24 -11.58
N GLU A 115 9.33 31.10 -12.09
CA GLU A 115 10.38 30.29 -11.44
C GLU A 115 11.76 30.96 -11.59
N ILE A 116 12.02 31.62 -12.73
CA ILE A 116 13.22 32.47 -12.90
C ILE A 116 13.21 33.61 -11.88
N ASN A 117 12.06 34.28 -11.70
CA ASN A 117 11.88 35.34 -10.70
C ASN A 117 12.05 34.81 -9.26
N LYS A 118 11.45 33.66 -8.93
CA LYS A 118 11.63 33.00 -7.63
C LYS A 118 13.11 32.74 -7.33
N ALA A 119 13.84 32.17 -8.30
CA ALA A 119 15.28 31.95 -8.20
C ALA A 119 16.13 33.25 -8.16
N CYS A 120 15.55 34.41 -8.45
CA CYS A 120 16.16 35.73 -8.20
C CYS A 120 15.86 36.21 -6.79
N VAL A 121 14.61 36.11 -6.32
CA VAL A 121 14.19 36.44 -4.95
C VAL A 121 14.96 35.62 -3.91
N ASP A 122 15.14 34.32 -4.14
CA ASP A 122 15.94 33.42 -3.30
C ASP A 122 17.43 33.84 -3.19
N LYS A 123 17.92 34.66 -4.14
CA LYS A 123 19.27 35.25 -4.16
C LYS A 123 19.29 36.71 -3.69
N GLY A 124 18.17 37.24 -3.18
CA GLY A 124 18.03 38.64 -2.77
C GLY A 124 17.96 39.64 -3.93
N ILE A 125 17.58 39.20 -5.13
CA ILE A 125 17.44 40.05 -6.33
C ILE A 125 15.96 40.26 -6.63
N GLU A 126 15.47 41.47 -6.39
CA GLU A 126 14.11 41.89 -6.75
C GLU A 126 14.11 42.55 -8.14
N LEU A 127 13.41 41.97 -9.11
CA LEU A 127 13.49 42.42 -10.52
C LEU A 127 12.93 43.83 -10.77
N SER A 128 12.02 44.30 -9.91
CA SER A 128 11.39 45.64 -9.99
C SER A 128 12.34 46.78 -9.58
N SER A 129 13.34 46.49 -8.72
CA SER A 129 14.18 47.50 -8.05
C SER A 129 15.69 47.29 -8.28
N THR A 130 16.11 46.15 -8.82
CA THR A 130 17.50 45.81 -9.08
C THR A 130 18.17 46.73 -10.11
N SER A 131 19.46 47.02 -9.90
CA SER A 131 20.33 47.71 -10.87
C SER A 131 20.98 46.76 -11.87
N GLN A 132 20.78 45.44 -11.74
CA GLN A 132 21.31 44.44 -12.67
C GLN A 132 20.57 44.53 -14.02
N ARG A 133 21.31 44.49 -15.13
CA ARG A 133 20.73 44.46 -16.48
C ARG A 133 20.30 43.05 -16.91
N GLU A 134 21.01 42.04 -16.41
CA GLU A 134 20.80 40.63 -16.71
C GLU A 134 20.99 39.80 -15.44
N VAL A 135 20.25 38.70 -15.31
CA VAL A 135 20.38 37.71 -14.23
C VAL A 135 20.77 36.35 -14.80
N LYS A 136 21.73 35.67 -14.17
CA LYS A 136 22.15 34.33 -14.63
C LYS A 136 21.24 33.25 -14.05
N HIS A 137 20.57 32.51 -14.94
CA HIS A 137 19.70 31.39 -14.61
C HIS A 137 20.23 30.08 -15.20
N GLU A 138 19.98 28.95 -14.53
CA GLU A 138 20.37 27.61 -15.02
C GLU A 138 19.13 26.85 -15.48
N PHE A 139 18.98 26.73 -16.80
CA PHE A 139 17.91 25.99 -17.43
C PHE A 139 18.21 24.49 -17.34
N GLN A 140 17.22 23.70 -16.91
CA GLN A 140 17.34 22.24 -16.72
C GLN A 140 16.25 21.44 -17.44
N ARG A 141 15.20 22.10 -17.93
CA ARG A 141 14.07 21.45 -18.61
C ARG A 141 14.22 21.57 -20.11
N GLU A 142 14.36 20.44 -20.78
CA GLU A 142 14.23 20.38 -22.23
C GLU A 142 12.76 20.54 -22.64
N LEU A 143 12.52 21.32 -23.69
CA LEU A 143 11.19 21.55 -24.24
C LEU A 143 10.84 20.42 -25.21
N THR A 144 10.01 19.50 -24.76
CA THR A 144 9.59 18.30 -25.51
C THR A 144 8.09 18.29 -25.76
N TYR A 145 7.58 17.33 -26.54
CA TYR A 145 6.13 17.12 -26.68
C TYR A 145 5.41 16.97 -25.32
N LYS A 146 6.01 16.25 -24.36
CA LYS A 146 5.48 16.12 -23.00
C LYS A 146 5.44 17.47 -22.26
N SER A 147 6.49 18.28 -22.44
CA SER A 147 6.54 19.63 -21.87
C SER A 147 5.43 20.53 -22.44
N PHE A 148 5.12 20.42 -23.73
CA PHE A 148 3.96 21.10 -24.33
C PHE A 148 2.64 20.61 -23.74
N ASP A 149 2.51 19.33 -23.40
CA ASP A 149 1.31 18.84 -22.71
C ASP A 149 1.20 19.42 -21.29
N GLU A 150 2.29 19.41 -20.51
CA GLU A 150 2.38 20.02 -19.17
C GLU A 150 2.07 21.53 -19.18
N ILE A 151 2.63 22.27 -20.15
CA ILE A 151 2.36 23.69 -20.38
C ILE A 151 0.89 23.92 -20.74
N PHE A 152 0.33 23.10 -21.64
CA PHE A 152 -1.06 23.21 -22.07
C PHE A 152 -2.02 23.02 -20.89
N ASP A 153 -1.83 21.94 -20.14
CA ASP A 153 -2.71 21.55 -19.05
C ASP A 153 -2.67 22.55 -17.89
N MET A 154 -1.49 23.11 -17.56
CA MET A 154 -1.39 24.21 -16.59
C MET A 154 -2.17 25.46 -17.06
N VAL A 155 -1.88 25.93 -18.28
CA VAL A 155 -2.40 27.22 -18.76
C VAL A 155 -3.90 27.15 -19.04
N ILE A 156 -4.40 26.03 -19.58
CA ILE A 156 -5.83 25.84 -19.81
C ILE A 156 -6.60 25.75 -18.49
N THR A 157 -6.07 25.04 -17.49
CA THR A 157 -6.74 24.84 -16.19
C THR A 157 -6.81 26.15 -15.41
N HIS A 158 -5.70 26.88 -15.32
CA HIS A 158 -5.64 28.17 -14.62
C HIS A 158 -6.43 29.26 -15.36
N GLY A 159 -6.43 29.24 -16.70
CA GLY A 159 -7.21 30.14 -17.54
C GLY A 159 -8.72 29.92 -17.40
N ASP A 160 -9.18 28.68 -17.54
CA ASP A 160 -10.60 28.33 -17.36
C ASP A 160 -11.08 28.67 -15.94
N PHE A 161 -10.27 28.39 -14.91
CA PHE A 161 -10.55 28.75 -13.52
C PHE A 161 -10.67 30.27 -13.30
N THR A 162 -9.69 31.04 -13.77
CA THR A 162 -9.69 32.52 -13.63
C THR A 162 -10.90 33.12 -14.35
N ARG A 163 -11.18 32.66 -15.58
CA ARG A 163 -12.34 33.09 -16.37
C ARG A 163 -13.66 32.77 -15.67
N GLU A 164 -13.79 31.57 -15.09
CA GLU A 164 -14.99 31.16 -14.36
C GLU A 164 -15.20 31.99 -13.08
N ILE A 165 -14.13 32.29 -12.34
CA ILE A 165 -14.15 33.19 -11.18
C ILE A 165 -14.64 34.59 -11.61
N SER A 166 -14.02 35.20 -12.62
CA SER A 166 -14.41 36.53 -13.10
C SER A 166 -15.88 36.57 -13.55
N LEU A 167 -16.35 35.56 -14.30
CA LEU A 167 -17.73 35.48 -14.76
C LEU A 167 -18.74 35.31 -13.62
N ARG A 168 -18.39 34.57 -12.55
CA ARG A 168 -19.28 34.41 -11.38
C ARG A 168 -19.30 35.67 -10.51
N LEU A 169 -18.17 36.36 -10.35
CA LEU A 169 -18.08 37.66 -9.66
C LEU A 169 -18.92 38.74 -10.37
N MET A 170 -18.94 38.75 -11.71
CA MET A 170 -19.77 39.68 -12.49
C MET A 170 -21.28 39.37 -12.42
N ASN A 171 -21.68 38.11 -12.24
CA ASN A 171 -23.08 37.64 -12.37
C ASN A 171 -23.82 37.45 -11.03
N GLY A 172 -23.41 38.15 -9.96
CA GLY A 172 -24.16 38.14 -8.70
C GLY A 172 -23.49 37.40 -7.54
N PHE A 173 -22.20 37.63 -7.31
CA PHE A 173 -21.87 38.05 -5.95
C PHE A 173 -22.54 39.41 -5.73
N GLU A 174 -23.21 39.62 -4.59
CA GLU A 174 -23.53 40.99 -4.18
C GLU A 174 -22.21 41.72 -3.95
N VAL A 175 -21.82 42.52 -4.93
CA VAL A 175 -20.81 43.56 -4.74
C VAL A 175 -21.41 44.48 -3.68
N VAL A 176 -20.87 44.41 -2.45
CA VAL A 176 -21.22 45.33 -1.38
C VAL A 176 -21.08 46.75 -1.94
N PRO A 177 -22.17 47.54 -2.02
CA PRO A 177 -22.12 48.81 -2.75
C PRO A 177 -21.11 49.76 -2.11
N GLY A 178 -20.00 50.01 -2.81
CA GLY A 178 -19.00 51.01 -2.40
C GLY A 178 -17.52 50.61 -2.50
N ILE A 179 -17.16 49.34 -2.75
CA ILE A 179 -15.75 48.93 -2.71
C ILE A 179 -15.30 48.20 -3.99
N GLY A 180 -14.91 48.99 -5.00
CA GLY A 180 -14.33 48.51 -6.26
C GLY A 180 -12.94 47.87 -6.17
N GLY A 181 -12.39 47.68 -4.96
CA GLY A 181 -11.10 47.00 -4.72
C GLY A 181 -11.21 45.56 -4.23
N GLN A 182 -12.26 45.22 -3.46
CA GLN A 182 -12.37 43.93 -2.76
C GLN A 182 -12.46 42.70 -3.66
N VAL A 183 -12.83 42.88 -4.93
CA VAL A 183 -12.94 41.77 -5.89
C VAL A 183 -11.56 41.22 -6.25
N VAL A 184 -10.53 42.07 -6.35
CA VAL A 184 -9.16 41.63 -6.64
C VAL A 184 -8.56 40.91 -5.43
N ASP A 185 -8.65 41.52 -4.24
CA ASP A 185 -8.16 40.93 -2.99
C ASP A 185 -8.79 39.54 -2.72
N ALA A 186 -10.08 39.36 -3.04
CA ALA A 186 -10.75 38.07 -2.93
C ALA A 186 -10.28 37.05 -3.99
N ILE A 187 -10.03 37.48 -5.23
CA ILE A 187 -9.47 36.63 -6.30
C ILE A 187 -8.07 36.14 -5.90
N ASP A 188 -7.22 37.03 -5.41
CA ASP A 188 -5.85 36.69 -5.02
C ASP A 188 -5.83 35.82 -3.76
N SER A 189 -6.70 36.09 -2.77
CA SER A 189 -6.91 35.21 -1.62
C SER A 189 -7.36 33.79 -2.02
N PHE A 190 -8.34 33.66 -2.94
CA PHE A 190 -8.75 32.35 -3.46
C PHE A 190 -7.64 31.67 -4.30
N ARG A 191 -6.80 32.45 -4.99
CA ARG A 191 -5.63 31.91 -5.71
C ARG A 191 -4.59 31.37 -4.74
N GLU A 192 -4.24 32.11 -3.69
CA GLU A 192 -3.33 31.64 -2.64
C GLU A 192 -3.82 30.36 -1.97
N GLU A 193 -5.11 30.28 -1.60
CA GLU A 193 -5.67 29.05 -1.03
C GLU A 193 -5.65 27.87 -2.02
N TYR A 194 -5.85 28.13 -3.31
CA TYR A 194 -5.80 27.11 -4.35
C TYR A 194 -4.38 26.60 -4.61
N ASP A 195 -3.41 27.52 -4.69
CA ASP A 195 -2.00 27.19 -4.90
C ASP A 195 -1.43 26.43 -3.67
N GLN A 196 -1.78 26.85 -2.44
CA GLN A 196 -1.49 26.09 -1.21
C GLN A 196 -2.10 24.68 -1.23
N ALA A 197 -3.33 24.53 -1.72
CA ALA A 197 -3.97 23.22 -1.82
C ALA A 197 -3.26 22.30 -2.83
N GLN A 198 -2.72 22.86 -3.92
CA GLN A 198 -1.90 22.13 -4.90
C GLN A 198 -0.53 21.72 -4.34
N GLU A 199 0.10 22.55 -3.51
CA GLU A 199 1.36 22.18 -2.84
C GLU A 199 1.13 21.03 -1.85
N LEU A 200 0.08 21.12 -1.01
CA LEU A 200 -0.31 20.04 -0.10
C LEU A 200 -0.69 18.74 -0.82
N GLU A 201 -1.24 18.80 -2.03
CA GLU A 201 -1.48 17.60 -2.87
C GLU A 201 -0.18 16.94 -3.33
N LYS A 202 0.83 17.73 -3.73
CA LYS A 202 2.17 17.24 -4.12
C LYS A 202 2.93 16.63 -2.96
N ASP A 203 2.76 17.17 -1.75
CA ASP A 203 3.36 16.68 -0.51
C ASP A 203 2.60 15.49 0.11
N PHE A 204 1.56 14.97 -0.59
CA PHE A 204 0.69 13.87 -0.13
C PHE A 204 -0.07 14.18 1.17
N GLU A 205 -0.18 15.46 1.55
CA GLU A 205 -0.92 15.98 2.71
C GLU A 205 -2.44 16.06 2.43
N PHE A 206 -3.01 14.97 1.91
CA PHE A 206 -4.36 14.93 1.33
C PHE A 206 -5.48 15.45 2.24
N ALA A 207 -5.36 15.27 3.57
CA ALA A 207 -6.34 15.78 4.52
C ALA A 207 -6.35 17.32 4.58
N LYS A 208 -5.18 17.96 4.60
CA LYS A 208 -5.06 19.44 4.60
C LYS A 208 -5.46 20.01 3.23
N ALA A 209 -5.04 19.36 2.14
CA ALA A 209 -5.47 19.73 0.79
C ALA A 209 -7.00 19.67 0.65
N LEU A 210 -7.63 18.63 1.21
CA LEU A 210 -9.10 18.48 1.23
C LEU A 210 -9.78 19.59 2.04
N GLU A 211 -9.23 20.01 3.18
CA GLU A 211 -9.80 21.12 3.96
C GLU A 211 -9.79 22.44 3.18
N LYS A 212 -8.69 22.74 2.47
CA LYS A 212 -8.56 23.91 1.60
C LYS A 212 -9.52 23.84 0.40
N TYR A 213 -9.57 22.72 -0.31
CA TYR A 213 -10.52 22.55 -1.42
C TYR A 213 -11.99 22.54 -0.95
N ASP A 214 -12.31 21.99 0.23
CA ASP A 214 -13.67 22.03 0.81
C ASP A 214 -14.08 23.47 1.16
N ALA A 215 -13.17 24.29 1.72
CA ALA A 215 -13.37 25.71 1.94
C ALA A 215 -13.64 26.46 0.62
N LEU A 216 -12.73 26.32 -0.37
CA LEU A 216 -12.90 26.88 -1.71
C LEU A 216 -14.23 26.47 -2.35
N SER A 217 -14.64 25.21 -2.23
CA SER A 217 -15.85 24.66 -2.87
C SER A 217 -17.18 25.31 -2.43
N LYS A 218 -17.19 26.00 -1.28
CA LYS A 218 -18.37 26.72 -0.77
C LYS A 218 -18.64 27.98 -1.58
N PHE A 219 -17.57 28.65 -2.01
CA PHE A 219 -17.56 29.85 -2.85
C PHE A 219 -17.47 29.48 -4.34
N LEU A 220 -16.47 28.67 -4.70
CA LEU A 220 -16.14 28.21 -6.03
C LEU A 220 -16.83 26.88 -6.34
N ARG A 221 -18.12 26.96 -6.62
CA ARG A 221 -19.00 25.82 -6.95
C ARG A 221 -18.79 25.32 -8.38
N THR A 222 -17.56 24.91 -8.71
CA THR A 222 -17.13 24.51 -10.06
C THR A 222 -16.90 22.99 -10.13
N GLU A 223 -17.00 22.41 -11.33
CA GLU A 223 -16.78 20.96 -11.51
C GLU A 223 -15.35 20.56 -11.09
N GLY A 224 -14.33 21.32 -11.49
CA GLY A 224 -12.93 21.01 -11.17
C GLY A 224 -12.61 21.03 -9.67
N ILE A 225 -13.17 21.98 -8.91
CA ILE A 225 -13.01 22.00 -7.44
C ILE A 225 -13.73 20.81 -6.80
N TYR A 226 -14.93 20.46 -7.27
CA TYR A 226 -15.65 19.29 -6.77
C TYR A 226 -14.95 17.97 -7.12
N VAL A 227 -14.31 17.84 -8.29
CA VAL A 227 -13.48 16.68 -8.64
C VAL A 227 -12.30 16.56 -7.68
N LYS A 228 -11.57 17.65 -7.41
CA LYS A 228 -10.48 17.66 -6.42
C LYS A 228 -10.96 17.25 -5.02
N CYS A 229 -12.08 17.81 -4.54
CA CYS A 229 -12.69 17.39 -3.28
C CYS A 229 -13.06 15.89 -3.29
N ALA A 230 -13.56 15.35 -4.40
CA ALA A 230 -13.98 13.95 -4.49
C ALA A 230 -12.79 12.98 -4.46
N ILE A 231 -11.74 13.24 -5.25
CA ILE A 231 -10.48 12.45 -5.27
C ILE A 231 -9.82 12.46 -3.90
N LEU A 232 -9.63 13.64 -3.30
CA LEU A 232 -8.99 13.77 -2.00
C LEU A 232 -9.83 13.12 -0.88
N SER A 233 -11.16 13.11 -1.02
CA SER A 233 -12.05 12.37 -0.12
C SER A 233 -11.84 10.84 -0.23
N GLU A 234 -11.57 10.29 -1.42
CA GLU A 234 -11.20 8.87 -1.55
C GLU A 234 -9.83 8.58 -0.92
N ASN A 235 -8.83 9.45 -1.13
CA ASN A 235 -7.48 9.28 -0.56
C ASN A 235 -7.47 9.27 0.98
N VAL A 236 -8.36 10.04 1.63
CA VAL A 236 -8.55 9.99 3.10
C VAL A 236 -9.60 8.96 3.57
N ASN A 237 -10.14 8.16 2.64
CA ASN A 237 -11.17 7.14 2.85
C ASN A 237 -12.54 7.66 3.36
N ASP A 238 -12.85 8.94 3.14
CA ASP A 238 -14.19 9.52 3.35
C ASP A 238 -15.06 9.37 2.09
N TYR A 239 -15.37 8.12 1.76
CA TYR A 239 -16.16 7.76 0.57
C TYR A 239 -17.57 8.40 0.56
N LYS A 240 -18.11 8.79 1.72
CA LYS A 240 -19.40 9.50 1.79
C LYS A 240 -19.27 10.92 1.28
N ARG A 241 -18.20 11.62 1.66
CA ARG A 241 -17.89 12.96 1.13
C ARG A 241 -17.53 12.91 -0.35
N ALA A 242 -16.80 11.89 -0.79
CA ALA A 242 -16.50 11.65 -2.20
C ALA A 242 -17.79 11.55 -3.04
N ILE A 243 -18.74 10.69 -2.63
CA ILE A 243 -20.05 10.56 -3.29
C ILE A 243 -20.82 11.89 -3.29
N SER A 244 -20.83 12.63 -2.17
CA SER A 244 -21.52 13.93 -2.08
C SER A 244 -20.98 14.96 -3.07
N TYR A 245 -19.66 15.02 -3.28
CA TYR A 245 -19.07 15.89 -4.30
C TYR A 245 -19.33 15.38 -5.73
N CYS A 246 -19.29 14.06 -5.96
CA CYS A 246 -19.70 13.48 -7.24
C CYS A 246 -21.17 13.79 -7.58
N ASP A 247 -22.08 13.76 -6.60
CA ASP A 247 -23.48 14.09 -6.80
C ASP A 247 -23.67 15.56 -7.20
N LYS A 248 -22.90 16.49 -6.63
CA LYS A 248 -22.91 17.91 -7.05
C LYS A 248 -22.48 18.09 -8.52
N ILE A 249 -21.52 17.30 -9.00
CA ILE A 249 -21.08 17.31 -10.41
C ILE A 249 -22.16 16.69 -11.29
N LEU A 250 -22.59 15.46 -10.97
CA LEU A 250 -23.50 14.66 -11.79
C LEU A 250 -24.92 15.26 -11.89
N ASN A 251 -25.33 16.11 -10.94
CA ASN A 251 -26.57 16.89 -11.03
C ASN A 251 -26.55 17.92 -12.17
N ASN A 252 -25.39 18.47 -12.52
CA ASN A 252 -25.22 19.44 -13.61
C ASN A 252 -24.76 18.75 -14.91
N ASN A 253 -23.87 17.76 -14.79
CA ASN A 253 -23.25 17.04 -15.89
C ASN A 253 -23.39 15.54 -15.70
N THR A 254 -24.54 15.00 -16.11
CA THR A 254 -24.92 13.59 -15.96
C THR A 254 -24.02 12.60 -16.73
N ARG A 255 -23.13 13.09 -17.59
CA ARG A 255 -22.16 12.31 -18.38
C ARG A 255 -20.71 12.57 -17.97
N HIS A 256 -20.45 13.19 -16.82
CA HIS A 256 -19.08 13.39 -16.33
C HIS A 256 -18.44 12.04 -15.96
N PHE A 257 -17.50 11.58 -16.78
CA PHE A 257 -16.89 10.25 -16.66
C PHE A 257 -16.21 10.04 -15.31
N GLU A 258 -15.24 10.89 -14.96
CA GLU A 258 -14.43 10.75 -13.74
C GLU A 258 -15.27 10.74 -12.45
N ALA A 259 -16.18 11.70 -12.27
CA ALA A 259 -17.13 11.72 -11.16
C ALA A 259 -18.04 10.47 -11.11
N THR A 260 -18.38 9.88 -12.26
CA THR A 260 -19.09 8.60 -12.32
C THR A 260 -18.21 7.45 -11.84
N VAL A 261 -16.93 7.40 -12.25
CA VAL A 261 -15.96 6.39 -11.77
C VAL A 261 -15.75 6.51 -10.27
N ILE A 262 -15.41 7.69 -9.75
CA ILE A 262 -15.18 7.95 -8.32
C ILE A 262 -16.41 7.55 -7.49
N LYS A 263 -17.62 7.98 -7.90
CA LYS A 263 -18.86 7.56 -7.23
C LYS A 263 -19.03 6.04 -7.23
N GLY A 264 -18.76 5.38 -8.36
CA GLY A 264 -18.82 3.92 -8.50
C GLY A 264 -17.83 3.21 -7.56
N THR A 265 -16.59 3.67 -7.50
CA THR A 265 -15.52 3.16 -6.62
C THR A 265 -15.87 3.33 -5.15
N SER A 266 -16.24 4.55 -4.73
CA SER A 266 -16.65 4.87 -3.36
C SER A 266 -17.88 4.08 -2.90
N LEU A 267 -18.86 3.84 -3.78
CA LEU A 267 -20.00 2.95 -3.49
C LEU A 267 -19.54 1.51 -3.25
N GLY A 268 -18.55 1.02 -4.01
CA GLY A 268 -17.92 -0.28 -3.82
C GLY A 268 -17.23 -0.40 -2.45
N GLN A 269 -16.47 0.63 -2.04
CA GLN A 269 -15.82 0.67 -0.73
C GLN A 269 -16.82 0.71 0.44
N LEU A 270 -17.94 1.41 0.26
CA LEU A 270 -19.08 1.39 1.19
C LEU A 270 -19.90 0.08 1.15
N ARG A 271 -19.47 -0.92 0.38
CA ARG A 271 -20.13 -2.23 0.18
C ARG A 271 -21.52 -2.15 -0.47
N LYS A 272 -21.84 -1.03 -1.11
CA LYS A 272 -23.08 -0.80 -1.87
C LYS A 272 -22.92 -1.35 -3.30
N TYR A 273 -22.56 -2.62 -3.43
CA TYR A 273 -22.09 -3.18 -4.70
C TYR A 273 -23.11 -3.08 -5.85
N ARG A 274 -24.42 -3.22 -5.59
CA ARG A 274 -25.46 -3.04 -6.62
C ARG A 274 -25.56 -1.59 -7.14
N GLU A 275 -25.39 -0.60 -6.27
CA GLU A 275 -25.35 0.81 -6.66
C GLU A 275 -24.04 1.09 -7.43
N SER A 276 -22.91 0.54 -6.95
CA SER A 276 -21.60 0.61 -7.61
C SER A 276 -21.66 0.05 -9.04
N ILE A 277 -22.20 -1.15 -9.24
CA ILE A 277 -22.39 -1.77 -10.57
C ILE A 277 -23.20 -0.85 -11.49
N THR A 278 -24.38 -0.40 -11.04
CA THR A 278 -25.25 0.51 -11.82
C THR A 278 -24.55 1.80 -12.25
N VAL A 279 -23.68 2.35 -11.39
CA VAL A 279 -22.93 3.57 -11.68
C VAL A 279 -21.73 3.28 -12.59
N LEU A 280 -21.00 2.20 -12.37
CA LEU A 280 -19.84 1.82 -13.18
C LEU A 280 -20.23 1.31 -14.58
N GLU A 281 -21.42 0.72 -14.75
CA GLU A 281 -21.96 0.38 -16.08
C GLU A 281 -22.25 1.65 -16.89
N LYS A 282 -22.66 2.74 -16.25
CA LYS A 282 -22.75 4.07 -16.90
C LYS A 282 -21.37 4.58 -17.29
N ALA A 283 -20.38 4.48 -16.40
CA ALA A 283 -19.00 4.85 -16.74
C ALA A 283 -18.49 4.05 -17.96
N LEU A 284 -18.71 2.73 -17.99
CA LEU A 284 -18.33 1.85 -19.10
C LEU A 284 -19.01 2.23 -20.43
N SER A 285 -20.22 2.77 -20.38
CA SER A 285 -20.93 3.28 -21.57
C SER A 285 -20.44 4.65 -22.07
N LEU A 286 -19.61 5.35 -21.28
CA LEU A 286 -18.95 6.59 -21.67
C LEU A 286 -17.54 6.31 -22.21
N GLU A 287 -16.76 5.51 -21.48
CA GLU A 287 -15.40 5.11 -21.83
C GLU A 287 -15.08 3.73 -21.21
N GLU A 288 -14.50 2.83 -22.01
CA GLU A 288 -13.94 1.57 -21.52
C GLU A 288 -12.45 1.72 -21.22
N ASN A 289 -12.08 1.59 -19.94
CA ASN A 289 -10.69 1.52 -19.52
C ASN A 289 -10.50 0.51 -18.37
N PHE A 290 -9.23 0.23 -18.04
CA PHE A 290 -8.89 -0.81 -17.06
C PHE A 290 -9.45 -0.53 -15.66
N ILE A 291 -9.57 0.74 -15.24
CA ILE A 291 -10.08 1.13 -13.91
C ILE A 291 -11.56 0.75 -13.80
N VAL A 292 -12.36 1.13 -14.80
CA VAL A 292 -13.80 0.83 -14.84
C VAL A 292 -14.04 -0.69 -14.87
N LEU A 293 -13.31 -1.41 -15.71
CA LEU A 293 -13.42 -2.88 -15.80
C LEU A 293 -12.99 -3.57 -14.50
N ASN A 294 -11.91 -3.13 -13.86
CA ASN A 294 -11.45 -3.69 -12.59
C ASN A 294 -12.48 -3.46 -11.47
N ASN A 295 -13.04 -2.26 -11.39
CA ASN A 295 -14.01 -1.91 -10.36
C ASN A 295 -15.37 -2.60 -10.61
N LEU A 296 -15.77 -2.81 -11.88
CA LEU A 296 -16.90 -3.68 -12.22
C LEU A 296 -16.64 -5.14 -11.84
N GLY A 297 -15.48 -5.67 -12.17
CA GLY A 297 -15.06 -7.02 -11.78
C GLY A 297 -15.13 -7.22 -10.27
N TYR A 298 -14.59 -6.28 -9.50
CA TYR A 298 -14.63 -6.30 -8.04
C TYR A 298 -16.05 -6.20 -7.48
N SER A 299 -16.86 -5.25 -7.96
CA SER A 299 -18.22 -5.07 -7.46
C SER A 299 -19.15 -6.23 -7.85
N TRP A 300 -18.99 -6.87 -9.02
CA TRP A 300 -19.70 -8.10 -9.36
C TRP A 300 -19.26 -9.29 -8.50
N TRP A 301 -17.95 -9.46 -8.30
CA TRP A 301 -17.39 -10.52 -7.46
C TRP A 301 -17.91 -10.42 -6.01
N MET A 302 -17.83 -9.23 -5.41
CA MET A 302 -18.30 -8.96 -4.05
C MET A 302 -19.82 -8.92 -3.92
N ASN A 303 -20.56 -8.78 -5.02
CA ASN A 303 -22.01 -9.01 -5.11
C ASN A 303 -22.36 -10.50 -5.37
N ASN A 304 -21.39 -11.41 -5.18
CA ASN A 304 -21.53 -12.87 -5.30
C ASN A 304 -21.85 -13.36 -6.73
N ASP A 305 -21.30 -12.70 -7.74
CA ASP A 305 -21.35 -13.12 -9.15
C ASP A 305 -19.93 -13.18 -9.74
N PRO A 306 -19.14 -14.22 -9.38
CA PRO A 306 -17.77 -14.38 -9.89
C PRO A 306 -17.76 -14.64 -11.41
N GLU A 307 -18.82 -15.22 -11.97
CA GLU A 307 -18.91 -15.47 -13.41
C GLU A 307 -18.92 -14.17 -14.22
N LYS A 308 -19.75 -13.18 -13.84
CA LYS A 308 -19.67 -11.85 -14.48
C LYS A 308 -18.35 -11.15 -14.18
N ALA A 309 -17.81 -11.29 -12.97
CA ALA A 309 -16.51 -10.72 -12.63
C ALA A 309 -15.38 -11.20 -13.57
N THR A 310 -15.30 -12.50 -13.86
CA THR A 310 -14.30 -13.03 -14.81
C THR A 310 -14.43 -12.40 -16.21
N LYS A 311 -15.65 -12.12 -16.70
CA LYS A 311 -15.86 -11.48 -18.01
C LYS A 311 -15.24 -10.08 -18.08
N TYR A 312 -15.34 -9.29 -17.01
CA TYR A 312 -14.71 -7.97 -16.94
C TYR A 312 -13.19 -8.08 -16.81
N TYR A 313 -12.68 -8.95 -15.94
CA TYR A 313 -11.23 -9.14 -15.79
C TYR A 313 -10.56 -9.73 -17.05
N LEU A 314 -11.24 -10.58 -17.81
CA LEU A 314 -10.74 -11.09 -19.09
C LEU A 314 -10.65 -10.00 -20.18
N ARG A 315 -11.54 -8.98 -20.16
CA ARG A 315 -11.43 -7.80 -21.04
C ARG A 315 -10.21 -6.94 -20.70
N ILE A 316 -9.84 -6.82 -19.42
CA ILE A 316 -8.61 -6.10 -19.03
C ILE A 316 -7.37 -6.71 -19.69
N LEU A 317 -7.31 -8.04 -19.80
CA LEU A 317 -6.20 -8.74 -20.48
C LEU A 317 -6.16 -8.51 -22.01
N GLN A 318 -7.17 -7.86 -22.59
CA GLN A 318 -7.21 -7.46 -24.00
C GLN A 318 -6.76 -6.00 -24.21
N ILE A 319 -6.56 -5.23 -23.13
CA ILE A 319 -6.10 -3.84 -23.16
C ILE A 319 -4.58 -3.80 -23.01
N GLU A 320 -3.89 -3.32 -24.04
CA GLU A 320 -2.46 -2.99 -23.96
C GLU A 320 -2.27 -1.88 -22.90
N GLN A 321 -1.34 -2.08 -21.95
CA GLN A 321 -1.05 -1.29 -20.73
C GLN A 321 -1.71 -1.74 -19.41
N SER A 322 -2.45 -2.85 -19.35
CA SER A 322 -3.07 -3.31 -18.10
C SER A 322 -2.11 -3.89 -17.04
N GLU A 323 -2.45 -3.73 -15.75
CA GLU A 323 -1.76 -4.40 -14.64
C GLU A 323 -2.06 -5.91 -14.63
N THR A 324 -1.24 -6.67 -15.37
CA THR A 324 -1.50 -8.10 -15.58
C THR A 324 -1.50 -8.91 -14.29
N VAL A 325 -0.57 -8.66 -13.36
CA VAL A 325 -0.40 -9.47 -12.13
C VAL A 325 -1.67 -9.46 -11.26
N GLN A 326 -2.15 -8.28 -10.87
CA GLN A 326 -3.35 -8.16 -10.02
C GLN A 326 -4.62 -8.63 -10.75
N THR A 327 -4.71 -8.46 -12.07
CA THR A 327 -5.79 -9.01 -12.89
C THR A 327 -5.80 -10.54 -12.88
N HIS A 328 -4.63 -11.18 -13.04
CA HIS A 328 -4.49 -12.64 -12.93
C HIS A 328 -4.80 -13.16 -11.51
N ILE A 329 -4.42 -12.42 -10.47
CA ILE A 329 -4.81 -12.73 -9.07
C ILE A 329 -6.34 -12.70 -8.91
N ASN A 330 -7.00 -11.66 -9.41
CA ASN A 330 -8.45 -11.50 -9.29
C ASN A 330 -9.21 -12.61 -10.04
N LEU A 331 -8.73 -12.99 -11.23
CA LEU A 331 -9.27 -14.13 -11.99
C LEU A 331 -9.10 -15.45 -11.23
N ALA A 332 -7.93 -15.69 -10.64
CA ALA A 332 -7.70 -16.90 -9.83
C ALA A 332 -8.65 -17.00 -8.63
N LEU A 333 -8.94 -15.88 -7.96
CA LEU A 333 -9.89 -15.82 -6.84
C LEU A 333 -11.35 -16.00 -7.28
N CYS A 334 -11.74 -15.50 -8.45
CA CYS A 334 -13.07 -15.76 -9.00
C CYS A 334 -13.24 -17.25 -9.38
N TYR A 335 -12.25 -17.86 -10.04
CA TYR A 335 -12.29 -19.28 -10.39
C TYR A 335 -12.24 -20.20 -9.16
N ASP A 336 -11.51 -19.82 -8.11
CA ASP A 336 -11.51 -20.50 -6.81
C ASP A 336 -12.90 -20.48 -6.14
N GLN A 337 -13.59 -19.34 -6.14
CA GLN A 337 -14.99 -19.25 -5.66
C GLN A 337 -15.98 -20.08 -6.52
N MET A 338 -15.67 -20.28 -7.80
CA MET A 338 -16.41 -21.17 -8.71
C MET A 338 -15.99 -22.64 -8.61
N PHE A 339 -15.07 -23.00 -7.71
CA PHE A 339 -14.43 -24.33 -7.60
C PHE A 339 -13.74 -24.82 -8.90
N ASN A 340 -13.45 -23.93 -9.85
CA ASN A 340 -12.67 -24.23 -11.05
C ASN A 340 -11.17 -24.12 -10.75
N PHE A 341 -10.67 -25.09 -10.00
CA PHE A 341 -9.29 -25.10 -9.52
C PHE A 341 -8.24 -25.17 -10.65
N SER A 342 -8.58 -25.74 -11.81
CA SER A 342 -7.72 -25.76 -13.00
C SER A 342 -7.41 -24.35 -13.50
N GLU A 343 -8.44 -23.53 -13.70
CA GLU A 343 -8.25 -22.15 -14.17
C GLU A 343 -7.70 -21.24 -13.06
N ALA A 344 -8.07 -21.51 -11.80
CA ALA A 344 -7.49 -20.81 -10.65
C ALA A 344 -5.97 -21.02 -10.56
N PHE A 345 -5.49 -22.27 -10.67
CA PHE A 345 -4.06 -22.56 -10.74
C PHE A 345 -3.39 -21.97 -11.99
N ARG A 346 -4.04 -22.03 -13.16
CA ARG A 346 -3.50 -21.44 -14.40
C ARG A 346 -3.26 -19.94 -14.24
N HIS A 347 -4.25 -19.20 -13.75
CA HIS A 347 -4.13 -17.76 -13.56
C HIS A 347 -3.13 -17.37 -12.46
N ILE A 348 -3.11 -18.07 -11.31
CA ILE A 348 -2.16 -17.71 -10.24
C ILE A 348 -0.69 -18.02 -10.61
N ASN A 349 -0.46 -19.08 -11.40
CA ASN A 349 0.88 -19.39 -11.90
C ASN A 349 1.36 -18.36 -12.94
N ILE A 350 0.46 -17.75 -13.73
CA ILE A 350 0.82 -16.63 -14.61
C ILE A 350 1.15 -15.39 -13.78
N ALA A 351 0.37 -15.07 -12.74
CA ALA A 351 0.67 -13.97 -11.82
C ALA A 351 2.07 -14.14 -11.19
N LEU A 352 2.39 -15.35 -10.69
CA LEU A 352 3.71 -15.66 -10.10
C LEU A 352 4.85 -15.73 -11.12
N LYS A 353 4.57 -16.00 -12.40
CA LYS A 353 5.57 -15.93 -13.47
C LYS A 353 5.92 -14.47 -13.79
N ASN A 354 4.91 -13.59 -13.79
CA ASN A 354 5.08 -12.17 -14.08
C ASN A 354 5.68 -11.41 -12.88
N ASP A 355 5.30 -11.77 -11.64
CA ASP A 355 5.89 -11.28 -10.40
C ASP A 355 6.09 -12.42 -9.38
N PRO A 356 7.30 -13.02 -9.33
CA PRO A 356 7.66 -14.05 -8.35
C PRO A 356 7.72 -13.57 -6.90
N SER A 357 7.67 -12.25 -6.66
CA SER A 357 7.69 -11.58 -5.35
C SER A 357 6.30 -11.15 -4.87
N SER A 358 5.24 -11.41 -5.65
CA SER A 358 3.88 -11.06 -5.25
C SER A 358 3.44 -11.84 -4.01
N SER A 359 3.56 -11.22 -2.82
CA SER A 359 3.12 -11.83 -1.56
C SER A 359 1.65 -12.29 -1.62
N LYS A 360 0.77 -11.53 -2.30
CA LYS A 360 -0.62 -11.94 -2.56
C LYS A 360 -0.70 -13.23 -3.37
N ALA A 361 0.01 -13.34 -4.49
CA ALA A 361 -0.04 -14.52 -5.34
C ALA A 361 0.59 -15.75 -4.66
N LEU A 362 1.68 -15.56 -3.90
CA LEU A 362 2.31 -16.60 -3.08
C LEU A 362 1.32 -17.13 -2.03
N ALA A 363 0.58 -16.26 -1.34
CA ALA A 363 -0.41 -16.71 -0.37
C ALA A 363 -1.58 -17.47 -1.02
N ILE A 364 -2.01 -17.08 -2.23
CA ILE A 364 -3.13 -17.74 -2.91
C ILE A 364 -2.72 -19.11 -3.46
N VAL A 365 -1.54 -19.27 -4.04
CA VAL A 365 -1.05 -20.60 -4.45
C VAL A 365 -0.79 -21.49 -3.22
N GLY A 366 -0.36 -20.90 -2.09
CA GLY A 366 -0.30 -21.57 -0.80
C GLY A 366 -1.67 -22.07 -0.33
N LYS A 367 -2.71 -21.22 -0.41
CA LYS A 367 -4.10 -21.57 -0.10
C LYS A 367 -4.57 -22.76 -0.94
N PHE A 368 -4.32 -22.76 -2.25
CA PHE A 368 -4.71 -23.88 -3.12
C PHE A 368 -3.96 -25.16 -2.75
N HIS A 369 -2.64 -25.09 -2.53
CA HIS A 369 -1.88 -26.25 -2.08
C HIS A 369 -2.37 -26.79 -0.73
N ARG A 370 -2.75 -25.93 0.21
CA ARG A 370 -3.32 -26.34 1.50
C ARG A 370 -4.68 -27.01 1.31
N PHE A 371 -5.57 -26.43 0.52
CA PHE A 371 -6.88 -27.01 0.20
C PHE A 371 -6.76 -28.44 -0.34
N PHE A 372 -5.76 -28.73 -1.17
CA PHE A 372 -5.46 -30.07 -1.68
C PHE A 372 -4.59 -30.95 -0.77
N GLY A 373 -4.39 -30.59 0.51
CA GLY A 373 -3.63 -31.37 1.49
C GLY A 373 -2.11 -31.38 1.30
N ARG A 374 -1.55 -30.48 0.47
CA ARG A 374 -0.11 -30.40 0.17
C ARG A 374 0.59 -29.42 1.11
N HIS A 375 0.52 -29.69 2.41
CA HIS A 375 0.88 -28.74 3.47
C HIS A 375 2.34 -28.24 3.37
N ASP A 376 3.30 -29.12 3.08
CA ASP A 376 4.72 -28.74 2.97
C ASP A 376 5.01 -27.81 1.78
N ILE A 377 4.18 -27.86 0.74
CA ILE A 377 4.27 -26.95 -0.41
C ILE A 377 3.57 -25.64 -0.04
N ALA A 378 2.38 -25.71 0.56
CA ALA A 378 1.61 -24.56 1.00
C ALA A 378 2.38 -23.70 2.01
N GLU A 379 2.98 -24.32 3.03
CA GLU A 379 3.82 -23.68 4.03
C GLU A 379 4.98 -22.92 3.41
N LYS A 380 5.71 -23.52 2.44
CA LYS A 380 6.81 -22.82 1.74
C LYS A 380 6.33 -21.57 1.02
N TYR A 381 5.15 -21.62 0.41
CA TYR A 381 4.55 -20.45 -0.23
C TYR A 381 4.03 -19.41 0.78
N PHE A 382 3.47 -19.84 1.90
CA PHE A 382 3.03 -18.94 2.97
C PHE A 382 4.20 -18.27 3.69
N ARG A 383 5.24 -19.01 4.08
CA ARG A 383 6.45 -18.42 4.71
C ARG A 383 7.10 -17.41 3.77
N ARG A 384 7.31 -17.75 2.49
CA ARG A 384 7.77 -16.78 1.45
C ARG A 384 6.84 -15.57 1.28
N SER A 385 5.53 -15.74 1.46
CA SER A 385 4.58 -14.63 1.42
C SER A 385 4.73 -13.69 2.62
N LEU A 386 5.04 -14.25 3.80
CA LEU A 386 5.30 -13.50 5.04
C LEU A 386 6.69 -12.86 5.08
N ASP A 387 7.71 -13.48 4.48
CA ASP A 387 9.05 -12.88 4.32
C ASP A 387 8.97 -11.54 3.57
N ILE A 388 8.01 -11.42 2.64
CA ILE A 388 7.79 -10.22 1.81
C ILE A 388 6.76 -9.28 2.46
N ASN A 389 5.71 -9.82 3.09
CA ASN A 389 4.72 -9.05 3.84
C ASN A 389 4.31 -9.81 5.12
N PRO A 390 4.93 -9.50 6.27
CA PRO A 390 4.65 -10.17 7.54
C PRO A 390 3.20 -10.09 8.02
N HIS A 391 2.40 -9.21 7.42
CA HIS A 391 0.99 -9.01 7.71
C HIS A 391 0.04 -9.71 6.71
N ASN A 392 0.52 -10.55 5.78
CA ASN A 392 -0.38 -11.17 4.79
C ASN A 392 -1.38 -12.15 5.44
N TYR A 393 -2.62 -11.70 5.63
CA TYR A 393 -3.66 -12.45 6.36
C TYR A 393 -3.89 -13.87 5.84
N VAL A 394 -3.82 -14.10 4.51
CA VAL A 394 -4.04 -15.41 3.90
C VAL A 394 -2.91 -16.37 4.23
N ALA A 395 -1.68 -15.85 4.31
CA ALA A 395 -0.52 -16.64 4.71
C ALA A 395 -0.47 -16.89 6.22
N ILE A 396 -0.81 -15.89 7.04
CA ILE A 396 -0.92 -16.06 8.50
C ILE A 396 -1.99 -17.12 8.83
N SER A 397 -3.23 -16.99 8.32
CA SER A 397 -4.28 -17.97 8.60
C SER A 397 -4.01 -19.31 7.91
N GLY A 398 -3.37 -19.31 6.75
CA GLY A 398 -2.93 -20.52 6.05
C GLY A 398 -1.92 -21.35 6.85
N LEU A 399 -0.93 -20.71 7.48
CA LEU A 399 -0.01 -21.37 8.40
C LEU A 399 -0.71 -21.81 9.68
N ALA A 400 -1.52 -20.95 10.30
CA ALA A 400 -2.27 -21.31 11.51
C ALA A 400 -3.09 -22.60 11.30
N LEU A 401 -3.79 -22.72 10.16
CA LEU A 401 -4.57 -23.90 9.80
C LEU A 401 -3.69 -25.13 9.50
N ILE A 402 -2.56 -24.98 8.78
CA ILE A 402 -1.60 -26.09 8.59
C ILE A 402 -1.10 -26.64 9.92
N LEU A 403 -0.81 -25.75 10.87
CA LEU A 403 -0.26 -26.12 12.17
C LEU A 403 -1.32 -26.82 13.04
N VAL A 404 -2.59 -26.38 13.02
CA VAL A 404 -3.72 -27.15 13.59
C VAL A 404 -3.89 -28.51 12.90
N GLU A 405 -3.66 -28.59 11.59
CA GLU A 405 -3.70 -29.87 10.87
C GLU A 405 -2.55 -30.82 11.23
N ARG A 406 -1.43 -30.29 11.75
CA ARG A 406 -0.29 -31.05 12.26
C ARG A 406 -0.26 -31.23 13.79
N ARG A 407 -1.25 -30.71 14.54
CA ARG A 407 -1.27 -30.63 16.02
C ARG A 407 -0.06 -29.86 16.59
N GLU A 408 0.37 -28.83 15.87
CA GLU A 408 1.40 -27.87 16.30
C GLU A 408 0.75 -26.67 17.00
N ASP A 409 -0.11 -26.96 17.98
CA ASP A 409 -1.16 -26.04 18.43
C ASP A 409 -0.62 -24.77 19.10
N PHE A 410 0.61 -24.81 19.63
CA PHE A 410 1.32 -23.62 20.12
C PHE A 410 1.81 -22.68 19.01
N GLU A 411 2.29 -23.21 17.87
CA GLU A 411 2.67 -22.37 16.71
C GLU A 411 1.41 -21.91 15.96
N ALA A 412 0.38 -22.76 15.87
CA ALA A 412 -0.94 -22.37 15.39
C ALA A 412 -1.54 -21.21 16.21
N ALA A 413 -1.50 -21.32 17.54
CA ALA A 413 -1.87 -20.27 18.49
C ALA A 413 -1.10 -18.96 18.26
N HIS A 414 0.19 -19.02 17.94
CA HIS A 414 1.00 -17.85 17.60
C HIS A 414 0.48 -17.14 16.34
N TYR A 415 0.27 -17.88 15.23
CA TYR A 415 -0.25 -17.28 14.00
C TYR A 415 -1.71 -16.83 14.13
N PHE A 416 -2.56 -17.53 14.88
CA PHE A 416 -3.88 -17.01 15.26
C PHE A 416 -3.77 -15.72 16.08
N GLY A 417 -2.78 -15.61 16.98
CA GLY A 417 -2.47 -14.38 17.72
C GLY A 417 -2.12 -13.21 16.80
N MET A 418 -1.26 -13.43 15.80
CA MET A 418 -0.93 -12.44 14.76
C MET A 418 -2.18 -12.04 13.96
N TRP A 419 -2.94 -13.03 13.48
CA TRP A 419 -4.15 -12.80 12.70
C TRP A 419 -5.21 -12.02 13.49
N MET A 420 -5.39 -12.33 14.78
CA MET A 420 -6.34 -11.65 15.66
C MET A 420 -5.91 -10.22 16.00
N LYS A 421 -4.61 -9.97 16.17
CA LYS A 421 -4.03 -8.65 16.38
C LYS A 421 -4.31 -7.73 15.19
N ASP A 422 -4.05 -8.22 13.98
CA ASP A 422 -4.09 -7.38 12.77
C ASP A 422 -5.51 -7.34 12.15
N TYR A 423 -6.27 -8.44 12.20
CA TYR A 423 -7.56 -8.63 11.50
C TYR A 423 -8.78 -8.86 12.41
N GLY A 424 -8.62 -9.12 13.70
CA GLY A 424 -9.73 -9.43 14.61
C GLY A 424 -10.82 -8.34 14.64
N HIS A 425 -10.45 -7.07 14.42
CA HIS A 425 -11.39 -5.96 14.31
C HIS A 425 -12.46 -6.12 13.20
N THR A 426 -12.19 -6.94 12.18
CA THR A 426 -13.12 -7.24 11.08
C THR A 426 -14.22 -8.23 11.48
N LEU A 427 -13.94 -9.11 12.44
CA LEU A 427 -14.85 -10.10 13.01
C LEU A 427 -15.67 -9.47 14.14
N PHE A 428 -14.97 -8.82 15.07
CA PHE A 428 -15.53 -8.25 16.30
C PHE A 428 -15.96 -6.80 16.11
N LYS A 429 -16.87 -6.55 15.15
CA LYS A 429 -17.28 -5.19 14.73
C LYS A 429 -17.99 -4.38 15.82
N ASP A 430 -18.68 -5.03 16.75
CA ASP A 430 -19.48 -4.34 17.78
C ASP A 430 -18.76 -4.24 19.13
N LYS A 431 -18.07 -3.12 19.35
CA LYS A 431 -17.34 -2.80 20.59
C LYS A 431 -18.23 -2.78 21.85
N ARG A 432 -19.56 -2.80 21.73
CA ARG A 432 -20.51 -2.75 22.85
C ARG A 432 -20.90 -4.14 23.39
N LYS A 433 -20.70 -5.22 22.62
CA LYS A 433 -20.98 -6.59 23.07
C LYS A 433 -19.74 -7.21 23.73
N LYS A 434 -19.74 -7.31 25.05
CA LYS A 434 -18.69 -8.03 25.82
C LYS A 434 -18.71 -9.52 25.44
N LYS A 435 -17.51 -10.08 25.17
CA LYS A 435 -17.23 -11.50 24.90
C LYS A 435 -18.05 -12.10 23.74
N GLN A 436 -17.47 -12.05 22.53
CA GLN A 436 -18.03 -12.70 21.36
C GLN A 436 -17.31 -14.02 21.08
N ASN A 437 -18.08 -15.04 20.69
CA ASN A 437 -17.58 -16.29 20.14
C ASN A 437 -17.71 -16.23 18.61
N VAL A 438 -16.70 -16.70 17.89
CA VAL A 438 -16.66 -16.86 16.44
C VAL A 438 -16.22 -18.29 16.17
N ILE A 439 -17.04 -19.07 15.47
CA ILE A 439 -16.62 -20.38 14.98
C ILE A 439 -15.99 -20.15 13.61
N ILE A 440 -14.69 -20.40 13.50
CA ILE A 440 -14.03 -20.60 12.21
C ILE A 440 -14.32 -22.03 11.78
N VAL A 441 -14.85 -22.17 10.58
CA VAL A 441 -14.99 -23.46 9.90
C VAL A 441 -13.92 -23.48 8.83
N ASP A 442 -13.02 -24.44 8.91
CA ASP A 442 -12.09 -24.74 7.83
C ASP A 442 -12.59 -25.92 7.01
N MET A 443 -12.56 -25.78 5.68
CA MET A 443 -12.96 -26.81 4.72
C MET A 443 -11.83 -27.01 3.72
N THR A 444 -11.13 -28.14 3.85
CA THR A 444 -10.18 -28.63 2.85
C THR A 444 -10.92 -29.51 1.83
N TRP A 445 -10.20 -30.01 0.82
CA TRP A 445 -10.73 -30.94 -0.17
C TRP A 445 -11.32 -32.24 0.43
N ARG A 446 -11.01 -32.59 1.69
CA ARG A 446 -11.40 -33.85 2.32
C ARG A 446 -11.82 -33.78 3.79
N SER A 447 -11.46 -32.73 4.51
CA SER A 447 -11.79 -32.55 5.93
C SER A 447 -12.49 -31.21 6.18
N PHE A 448 -13.43 -31.24 7.11
CA PHE A 448 -13.98 -30.08 7.79
C PHE A 448 -13.36 -30.03 9.19
N LYS A 449 -12.94 -28.86 9.67
CA LYS A 449 -12.50 -28.66 11.06
C LYS A 449 -13.15 -27.41 11.67
N PRO A 450 -13.93 -27.54 12.76
CA PRO A 450 -14.42 -26.39 13.52
C PRO A 450 -13.36 -25.91 14.52
N ILE A 451 -13.19 -24.59 14.62
CA ILE A 451 -12.28 -23.91 15.56
C ILE A 451 -13.07 -22.81 16.26
N LEU A 452 -13.19 -22.85 17.58
CA LEU A 452 -13.94 -21.87 18.37
C LEU A 452 -13.02 -20.76 18.88
N LEU A 453 -13.18 -19.54 18.37
CA LEU A 453 -12.49 -18.35 18.86
C LEU A 453 -13.37 -17.55 19.81
N LYS A 454 -12.95 -17.37 21.06
CA LYS A 454 -13.67 -16.61 22.08
C LYS A 454 -12.83 -15.44 22.59
N GLN A 455 -13.34 -14.22 22.43
CA GLN A 455 -12.68 -13.04 22.98
C GLN A 455 -12.94 -12.92 24.49
N LEU A 456 -11.91 -13.10 25.31
CA LEU A 456 -11.99 -12.96 26.76
C LEU A 456 -11.77 -11.52 27.24
N SER A 457 -10.85 -10.78 26.58
CA SER A 457 -10.59 -9.36 26.82
C SER A 457 -9.97 -8.67 25.59
N LYS A 458 -9.54 -7.40 25.72
CA LYS A 458 -8.90 -6.64 24.62
C LYS A 458 -7.62 -7.31 24.06
N ARG A 459 -6.91 -8.09 24.87
CA ARG A 459 -5.65 -8.79 24.49
C ARG A 459 -5.61 -10.27 24.89
N ARG A 460 -6.72 -10.80 25.41
CA ARG A 460 -6.86 -12.22 25.74
C ARG A 460 -7.94 -12.85 24.89
N PHE A 461 -7.57 -13.91 24.20
CA PHE A 461 -8.45 -14.73 23.40
C PHE A 461 -8.31 -16.18 23.85
N MET A 462 -9.22 -17.02 23.38
CA MET A 462 -9.27 -18.44 23.67
C MET A 462 -9.60 -19.13 22.36
N VAL A 463 -8.79 -20.11 21.99
CA VAL A 463 -8.98 -20.94 20.80
C VAL A 463 -9.29 -22.34 21.28
N SER A 464 -10.50 -22.84 21.04
CA SER A 464 -10.85 -24.24 21.31
C SER A 464 -10.85 -25.03 20.00
N PHE A 465 -10.20 -26.18 19.98
CA PHE A 465 -10.13 -27.07 18.82
C PHE A 465 -11.13 -28.24 18.92
N GLU A 466 -11.21 -29.06 17.88
CA GLU A 466 -12.21 -30.12 17.71
C GLU A 466 -12.09 -31.27 18.74
N ASP A 467 -10.90 -31.45 19.31
CA ASP A 467 -10.59 -32.39 20.39
C ASP A 467 -10.81 -31.83 21.79
N GLY A 468 -11.24 -30.56 21.90
CA GLY A 468 -11.56 -29.91 23.17
C GLY A 468 -10.40 -29.21 23.86
N GLU A 469 -9.18 -29.19 23.28
CA GLU A 469 -8.09 -28.38 23.82
C GLU A 469 -8.40 -26.88 23.69
N GLU A 470 -8.23 -26.12 24.79
CA GLU A 470 -8.46 -24.67 24.84
C GLU A 470 -7.16 -23.89 25.11
N HIS A 471 -6.71 -23.11 24.13
CA HIS A 471 -5.48 -22.32 24.24
C HIS A 471 -5.79 -20.85 24.50
N HIS A 472 -5.36 -20.34 25.66
CA HIS A 472 -5.48 -18.94 26.02
C HIS A 472 -4.36 -18.08 25.40
N LEU A 473 -4.69 -17.33 24.36
CA LEU A 473 -3.77 -16.40 23.72
C LEU A 473 -3.70 -15.10 24.53
N GLU A 474 -2.54 -14.78 25.11
CA GLU A 474 -2.28 -13.48 25.72
C GLU A 474 -1.07 -12.78 25.08
N VAL A 475 -1.31 -11.62 24.49
CA VAL A 475 -0.28 -10.89 23.72
C VAL A 475 0.56 -9.99 24.63
N GLN A 476 1.74 -10.47 25.03
CA GLN A 476 2.68 -9.88 26.02
C GLN A 476 4.09 -9.63 25.42
N LYS A 477 5.11 -9.23 26.22
CA LYS A 477 6.39 -8.67 25.71
C LYS A 477 7.71 -9.50 25.88
N LYS A 478 7.99 -10.31 26.94
CA LYS A 478 9.30 -11.04 27.26
C LYS A 478 9.21 -12.15 28.41
N ASP A 479 9.98 -13.29 28.42
CA ASP A 479 9.71 -14.59 29.21
C ASP A 479 10.91 -15.36 30.00
N TRP A 480 10.70 -16.51 30.78
CA TRP A 480 11.66 -17.35 31.68
C TRP A 480 11.16 -18.75 32.33
N VAL A 481 11.90 -19.52 33.21
CA VAL A 481 11.73 -21.00 33.67
C VAL A 481 11.53 -21.44 35.18
N GLY A 482 11.00 -22.67 35.47
CA GLY A 482 10.78 -23.31 36.83
C GLY A 482 10.68 -24.88 36.93
N ILE A 483 10.00 -25.47 37.95
CA ILE A 483 9.62 -26.93 38.16
C ILE A 483 8.40 -27.05 39.09
N GLY A 484 7.49 -28.04 38.89
CA GLY A 484 6.41 -28.30 39.86
C GLY A 484 5.47 -29.49 39.54
N ALA A 485 4.32 -29.50 40.22
CA ALA A 485 3.16 -30.36 39.95
C ALA A 485 1.87 -29.61 40.34
N ILE A 486 0.77 -29.88 39.63
CA ILE A 486 -0.50 -29.12 39.76
C ILE A 486 -1.45 -29.79 40.78
N LEU A 487 -2.20 -28.99 41.53
CA LEU A 487 -3.23 -29.43 42.47
C LEU A 487 -4.58 -28.84 42.07
N GLU A 488 -5.58 -29.69 41.86
CA GLU A 488 -6.99 -29.31 41.83
C GLU A 488 -7.80 -30.20 42.78
N LYS A 489 -8.89 -29.64 43.31
CA LYS A 489 -9.95 -30.33 44.06
C LYS A 489 -11.25 -30.11 43.28
N ASP A 490 -12.02 -31.14 42.97
CA ASP A 490 -13.08 -31.58 43.89
C ASP A 490 -13.69 -32.95 43.47
N GLU A 491 -14.66 -33.41 44.26
CA GLU A 491 -15.21 -34.76 44.33
C GLU A 491 -16.10 -35.18 43.13
N ASP A 492 -15.58 -36.04 42.23
CA ASP A 492 -16.21 -37.31 41.82
C ASP A 492 -15.35 -38.06 40.76
N VAL A 493 -14.53 -39.00 41.24
CA VAL A 493 -13.60 -39.91 40.53
C VAL A 493 -12.23 -39.33 40.12
N GLU A 494 -11.18 -40.07 40.51
CA GLU A 494 -9.77 -39.66 40.53
C GLU A 494 -9.06 -39.84 39.17
N THR A 495 -8.14 -38.95 38.81
CA THR A 495 -7.12 -39.17 37.75
C THR A 495 -5.87 -38.33 38.06
N PRO A 496 -4.64 -38.76 37.68
CA PRO A 496 -3.46 -38.48 38.49
C PRO A 496 -2.77 -37.14 38.18
N ILE A 497 -2.19 -36.56 39.22
CA ILE A 497 -1.28 -35.41 39.14
C ILE A 497 -0.04 -35.79 38.34
N VAL A 498 0.23 -35.09 37.23
CA VAL A 498 1.44 -35.32 36.40
C VAL A 498 2.57 -34.36 36.80
N PRO A 499 3.78 -34.83 37.15
CA PRO A 499 4.93 -33.99 37.44
C PRO A 499 5.65 -33.50 36.17
N TYR A 500 6.08 -32.23 36.14
CA TYR A 500 6.77 -31.60 35.01
C TYR A 500 8.03 -30.83 35.41
N LEU A 501 9.02 -30.82 34.51
CA LEU A 501 10.40 -30.46 34.82
C LEU A 501 11.09 -29.77 33.63
N PHE A 502 11.55 -28.51 33.78
CA PHE A 502 12.25 -27.77 32.70
C PHE A 502 13.75 -27.55 32.92
N LYS A 503 14.53 -27.65 31.84
CA LYS A 503 15.93 -27.19 31.76
C LYS A 503 16.11 -26.11 30.70
N VAL A 504 16.81 -25.02 31.03
CA VAL A 504 17.29 -24.07 30.00
C VAL A 504 18.72 -24.40 29.53
N TYR A 505 19.00 -24.11 28.26
CA TYR A 505 20.31 -24.03 27.63
C TYR A 505 20.59 -22.56 27.23
N GLU A 506 21.87 -22.21 27.01
CA GLU A 506 22.29 -20.85 26.62
C GLU A 506 22.77 -20.76 25.16
N GLN A 507 22.82 -21.87 24.43
CA GLN A 507 23.34 -21.97 23.07
C GLN A 507 22.41 -22.86 22.23
N GLU A 508 21.87 -22.31 21.13
CA GLU A 508 20.77 -22.93 20.39
C GLU A 508 21.16 -24.24 19.68
N GLN A 509 22.42 -24.41 19.27
CA GLN A 509 22.84 -25.57 18.45
C GLN A 509 22.75 -26.91 19.18
N ASP A 510 23.00 -26.95 20.48
CA ASP A 510 22.93 -28.19 21.28
C ASP A 510 21.48 -28.63 21.53
N ALA A 511 20.56 -27.67 21.67
CA ALA A 511 19.12 -27.94 21.72
C ALA A 511 18.62 -28.48 20.37
N VAL A 512 19.06 -27.88 19.25
CA VAL A 512 18.63 -28.23 17.89
C VAL A 512 19.17 -29.59 17.42
N GLN A 513 20.40 -29.97 17.77
CA GLN A 513 20.97 -31.27 17.40
C GLN A 513 20.24 -32.44 18.09
N THR A 514 19.84 -32.25 19.35
CA THR A 514 19.11 -33.24 20.15
C THR A 514 17.70 -33.49 19.61
N ILE A 515 17.01 -32.44 19.14
CA ILE A 515 15.67 -32.54 18.52
C ILE A 515 15.73 -33.28 17.17
N LYS A 516 16.77 -33.05 16.37
CA LYS A 516 16.89 -33.63 15.01
C LYS A 516 17.01 -35.16 14.98
N GLN A 517 17.70 -35.76 15.94
CA GLN A 517 17.88 -37.22 15.98
C GLN A 517 16.60 -37.95 16.39
N ILE A 518 15.74 -37.31 17.20
CA ILE A 518 14.44 -37.85 17.61
C ILE A 518 13.46 -37.92 16.43
N LEU A 519 13.47 -36.93 15.54
CA LEU A 519 12.52 -36.80 14.43
C LEU A 519 12.87 -37.64 13.18
N GLN A 520 14.05 -38.27 13.11
CA GLN A 520 14.50 -38.99 11.91
C GLN A 520 13.94 -40.43 11.74
N GLN A 521 13.24 -40.99 12.73
CA GLN A 521 12.84 -42.42 12.73
C GLN A 521 11.35 -42.72 12.48
N VAL A 522 10.54 -41.77 11.99
CA VAL A 522 9.07 -41.95 11.82
C VAL A 522 8.60 -41.58 10.39
N SER A 523 7.87 -42.46 9.69
CA SER A 523 7.76 -42.42 8.20
C SER A 523 6.34 -42.50 7.55
N LEU A 524 5.74 -41.34 7.30
CA LEU A 524 5.02 -40.85 6.08
C LEU A 524 4.17 -41.72 5.10
N ALA A 525 3.85 -43.00 5.33
CA ALA A 525 3.02 -43.80 4.40
C ALA A 525 1.57 -43.99 4.94
N ARG A 526 0.47 -43.81 4.20
CA ARG A 526 0.20 -43.79 2.75
C ARG A 526 -0.87 -42.74 2.37
N TYR A 527 -0.89 -42.32 1.10
CA TYR A 527 -1.72 -41.21 0.61
C TYR A 527 -3.24 -41.48 0.68
N VAL A 528 -3.98 -40.46 1.15
CA VAL A 528 -5.47 -40.35 1.21
C VAL A 528 -6.16 -40.99 2.45
N PHE A 529 -5.88 -40.42 3.64
CA PHE A 529 -6.75 -40.42 4.86
C PHE A 529 -6.98 -41.79 5.57
N ILE A 530 -7.39 -41.92 6.85
CA ILE A 530 -7.37 -41.14 8.13
C ILE A 530 -7.69 -42.17 9.27
N PRO A 531 -7.42 -42.00 10.59
CA PRO A 531 -6.82 -40.89 11.34
C PRO A 531 -5.39 -41.26 11.88
N ASP A 532 -5.05 -40.76 13.08
CA ASP A 532 -4.03 -41.14 14.08
C ASP A 532 -2.64 -41.66 13.64
N THR A 533 -1.59 -41.03 14.19
CA THR A 533 -0.26 -41.63 14.29
C THR A 533 0.43 -41.16 15.57
N TYR A 534 0.77 -42.12 16.43
CA TYR A 534 1.53 -41.94 17.67
C TYR A 534 3.04 -41.93 17.39
N VAL A 535 3.82 -41.33 18.28
CA VAL A 535 5.27 -41.60 18.39
C VAL A 535 5.46 -42.66 19.48
N ASP A 536 5.85 -43.86 19.08
CA ASP A 536 6.26 -44.92 20.02
C ASP A 536 7.78 -44.83 20.28
N ALA A 537 8.17 -44.84 21.55
CA ALA A 537 9.54 -44.74 22.01
C ALA A 537 9.85 -45.87 23.02
N ASN A 538 10.08 -47.08 22.51
CA ASN A 538 10.42 -48.28 23.29
C ASN A 538 11.83 -48.26 23.95
N SER A 539 12.30 -47.10 24.43
CA SER A 539 13.59 -46.91 25.14
C SER A 539 13.37 -46.41 26.57
N SER A 540 14.01 -47.03 27.56
CA SER A 540 13.84 -46.68 28.98
C SER A 540 14.54 -45.37 29.38
N ILE A 541 13.88 -44.56 30.21
CA ILE A 541 14.39 -43.25 30.67
C ILE A 541 14.58 -43.27 32.20
N GLN A 542 15.80 -42.97 32.68
CA GLN A 542 16.17 -42.97 34.09
C GLN A 542 16.28 -41.54 34.64
N VAL A 543 15.81 -41.28 35.87
CA VAL A 543 15.74 -39.93 36.45
C VAL A 543 16.33 -39.93 37.87
N ILE A 544 17.49 -39.31 38.06
CA ILE A 544 18.21 -39.26 39.35
C ILE A 544 17.98 -37.89 39.98
N ILE A 545 17.53 -37.84 41.25
CA ILE A 545 17.12 -36.60 41.93
C ILE A 545 17.81 -36.50 43.29
N LYS A 546 18.30 -35.31 43.65
CA LYS A 546 19.00 -35.05 44.91
C LYS A 546 18.53 -33.75 45.56
N GLU A 547 17.89 -33.87 46.72
CA GLU A 547 17.45 -32.72 47.53
C GLU A 547 18.64 -32.08 48.25
N LEU A 548 18.72 -30.74 48.23
CA LEU A 548 19.75 -29.95 48.92
C LEU A 548 19.09 -28.87 49.81
N GLU A 549 19.90 -28.21 50.64
CA GLU A 549 19.40 -27.38 51.74
C GLU A 549 18.55 -26.17 51.30
N LYS A 550 18.75 -25.64 50.09
CA LYS A 550 17.98 -24.50 49.53
C LYS A 550 17.43 -24.72 48.12
N SER A 551 17.73 -25.84 47.47
CA SER A 551 17.29 -26.13 46.09
C SER A 551 17.28 -27.64 45.86
N VAL A 552 16.80 -28.07 44.69
CA VAL A 552 16.70 -29.48 44.32
C VAL A 552 17.42 -29.68 43.00
N PHE A 553 18.31 -30.68 42.93
CA PHE A 553 19.00 -31.08 41.70
C PHE A 553 18.34 -32.29 41.06
N PHE A 554 18.31 -32.32 39.73
CA PHE A 554 17.80 -33.44 38.94
C PHE A 554 18.73 -33.76 37.77
N THR A 555 18.64 -35.01 37.30
CA THR A 555 19.36 -35.55 36.15
C THR A 555 18.43 -36.54 35.44
N ILE A 556 18.27 -36.42 34.13
CA ILE A 556 17.48 -37.35 33.31
C ILE A 556 18.38 -37.97 32.26
N VAL A 557 18.31 -39.29 32.10
CA VAL A 557 19.12 -40.09 31.18
C VAL A 557 18.18 -40.87 30.27
N PHE A 558 18.38 -40.80 28.96
CA PHE A 558 17.66 -41.61 27.98
C PHE A 558 18.65 -42.17 26.96
N ASN A 559 18.74 -43.50 26.90
CA ASN A 559 19.85 -44.20 26.26
C ASN A 559 21.20 -43.59 26.71
N ASP A 560 22.11 -43.22 25.79
CA ASP A 560 23.43 -42.67 26.13
C ASP A 560 23.42 -41.15 26.49
N PHE A 561 22.27 -40.47 26.47
CA PHE A 561 22.16 -39.02 26.63
C PHE A 561 21.71 -38.59 28.03
N ARG A 562 22.21 -37.46 28.53
CA ARG A 562 21.94 -36.96 29.90
C ARG A 562 21.65 -35.44 29.96
N ILE A 563 20.49 -35.11 30.55
CA ILE A 563 20.00 -33.76 30.88
C ILE A 563 20.15 -33.52 32.39
N THR A 564 20.45 -32.29 32.83
CA THR A 564 20.69 -31.95 34.26
C THR A 564 20.24 -30.52 34.60
N GLY A 565 19.70 -30.27 35.79
CA GLY A 565 19.32 -28.92 36.23
C GLY A 565 18.97 -28.83 37.73
N SER A 566 18.57 -27.62 38.18
CA SER A 566 18.23 -27.37 39.59
C SER A 566 17.15 -26.29 39.78
N THR A 567 16.36 -26.39 40.86
CA THR A 567 15.24 -25.48 41.16
C THR A 567 15.64 -24.17 41.83
N ASN A 568 14.78 -23.16 41.70
CA ASN A 568 14.98 -21.84 42.30
C ASN A 568 14.61 -21.82 43.80
N ALA A 569 15.37 -21.09 44.62
CA ALA A 569 15.49 -21.39 46.05
C ALA A 569 14.26 -21.13 46.93
N SER A 570 13.27 -20.39 46.43
CA SER A 570 12.04 -20.03 47.15
C SER A 570 10.92 -21.06 47.05
N ASP A 571 10.98 -22.01 46.10
CA ASP A 571 9.83 -22.85 45.74
C ASP A 571 10.07 -24.36 46.00
N LYS A 572 10.30 -24.68 47.28
CA LYS A 572 10.35 -26.09 47.75
C LYS A 572 8.98 -26.79 47.74
N ALA A 573 7.89 -26.05 47.58
CA ALA A 573 6.54 -26.60 47.57
C ALA A 573 6.32 -27.48 46.33
N GLY A 574 6.69 -26.98 45.15
CA GLY A 574 6.58 -27.72 43.88
C GLY A 574 7.33 -29.06 43.88
N PHE A 575 8.46 -29.18 44.59
CA PHE A 575 9.21 -30.44 44.64
C PHE A 575 8.57 -31.53 45.51
N LYS A 576 8.08 -31.18 46.71
CA LYS A 576 7.33 -32.17 47.53
C LYS A 576 6.05 -32.62 46.84
N GLN A 577 5.43 -31.73 46.07
CA GLN A 577 4.31 -32.04 45.18
C GLN A 577 4.71 -33.03 44.07
N PHE A 578 5.83 -32.77 43.39
CA PHE A 578 6.40 -33.61 42.33
C PHE A 578 6.66 -35.05 42.80
N VAL A 579 7.37 -35.23 43.93
CA VAL A 579 7.73 -36.57 44.45
C VAL A 579 6.49 -37.38 44.83
N LYS A 580 5.52 -36.76 45.52
CA LYS A 580 4.26 -37.40 45.94
C LYS A 580 3.38 -37.81 44.75
N SER A 581 3.47 -37.08 43.65
CA SER A 581 2.66 -37.32 42.44
C SER A 581 3.30 -38.38 41.55
N PHE A 582 4.63 -38.32 41.39
CA PHE A 582 5.39 -39.30 40.61
C PHE A 582 5.28 -40.73 41.17
N SER A 583 5.26 -40.89 42.50
CA SER A 583 5.08 -42.21 43.12
C SER A 583 3.80 -42.92 42.71
N THR A 584 2.79 -42.16 42.25
CA THR A 584 1.50 -42.64 41.79
C THR A 584 1.44 -42.77 40.26
N SER A 585 1.98 -41.81 39.50
CA SER A 585 1.92 -41.82 38.03
C SER A 585 2.94 -42.73 37.36
N LYS A 586 4.14 -42.93 37.94
CA LYS A 586 5.31 -43.62 37.32
C LYS A 586 5.81 -42.98 36.01
N GLU A 587 5.33 -41.80 35.67
CA GLU A 587 5.58 -41.08 34.41
C GLU A 587 5.94 -39.62 34.69
N ILE A 588 6.80 -39.00 33.85
CA ILE A 588 7.15 -37.57 33.93
C ILE A 588 7.04 -36.85 32.59
N GLN A 589 7.01 -35.53 32.67
CA GLN A 589 7.19 -34.59 31.57
C GLN A 589 8.56 -33.91 31.63
N ILE A 590 9.26 -33.81 30.49
CA ILE A 590 10.51 -33.03 30.36
C ILE A 590 10.20 -31.79 29.53
N HIS A 591 10.73 -30.66 29.94
CA HIS A 591 10.70 -29.39 29.23
C HIS A 591 12.15 -28.94 29.04
N ILE A 592 12.42 -28.24 27.94
CA ILE A 592 13.72 -27.74 27.53
C ILE A 592 13.52 -26.30 27.06
N ARG A 593 14.42 -25.37 27.36
CA ARG A 593 14.37 -23.98 26.88
C ARG A 593 15.72 -23.52 26.36
N ASP A 594 15.74 -22.44 25.60
CA ASP A 594 16.91 -21.57 25.41
C ASP A 594 16.64 -20.19 26.08
N GLU A 595 17.54 -19.65 26.91
CA GLU A 595 17.32 -18.33 27.58
C GLU A 595 17.76 -17.14 26.71
N ASN A 596 18.74 -17.32 25.82
CA ASN A 596 19.22 -16.25 24.94
C ASN A 596 18.23 -16.00 23.79
N GLU A 597 17.60 -17.05 23.27
CA GLU A 597 16.56 -17.01 22.22
C GLU A 597 15.11 -17.06 22.78
N ARG A 598 14.91 -17.50 24.03
CA ARG A 598 13.62 -17.70 24.74
C ARG A 598 12.67 -18.82 24.26
N LYS A 599 13.08 -19.70 23.35
CA LYS A 599 12.27 -20.85 22.87
C LYS A 599 12.13 -21.94 23.95
N ASN A 600 10.92 -22.51 24.18
CA ASN A 600 10.76 -23.77 24.92
C ASN A 600 10.41 -24.94 23.97
N LEU A 601 10.74 -26.16 24.39
CA LEU A 601 10.43 -27.46 23.81
C LEU A 601 9.91 -28.36 24.95
N ILE A 602 8.91 -29.20 24.70
CA ILE A 602 8.25 -30.03 25.73
C ILE A 602 8.09 -31.46 25.22
N ILE A 603 8.56 -32.42 26.02
CA ILE A 603 8.51 -33.87 25.79
C ILE A 603 7.54 -34.48 26.81
N TRP A 604 6.40 -34.97 26.32
CA TRP A 604 5.34 -35.60 27.11
C TRP A 604 5.52 -37.12 27.25
N GLY A 605 4.84 -37.69 28.24
CA GLY A 605 4.52 -39.13 28.27
C GLY A 605 5.72 -40.05 28.47
N VAL A 606 6.76 -39.62 29.19
CA VAL A 606 7.94 -40.46 29.44
C VAL A 606 7.59 -41.54 30.48
N LYS A 607 7.46 -42.79 30.01
CA LYS A 607 7.08 -43.97 30.81
C LYS A 607 8.30 -44.82 31.22
N ASN A 608 8.07 -45.78 32.12
CA ASN A 608 9.11 -46.67 32.69
C ASN A 608 10.24 -45.91 33.43
N VAL A 609 9.88 -44.84 34.15
CA VAL A 609 10.84 -43.95 34.80
C VAL A 609 11.32 -44.53 36.13
N THR A 610 12.64 -44.68 36.26
CA THR A 610 13.27 -45.13 37.50
C THR A 610 13.86 -43.94 38.25
N ILE A 611 13.37 -43.68 39.46
CA ILE A 611 13.93 -42.69 40.40
C ILE A 611 14.68 -43.40 41.53
N SER A 612 15.91 -42.97 41.78
CA SER A 612 16.86 -43.49 42.78
C SER A 612 17.26 -42.40 43.78
#